data_AF-A0A3R9VK00-F1
#
_entry.id   AF-A0A3R9VK00-F1
#
_cell.length_a   1.000
_cell.length_b   1.000
_cell.length_c   1.000
_cell.angle_alpha   90.00
_cell.angle_beta   90.00
_cell.angle_gamma   90.00
#
_symmetry.space_group_name_H-M   'P 1'
#
loop_
_entity.id
_entity.type
_entity.pdbx_description
1 polymer ?
#
loop_
_entity_poly.entity_id
_entity_poly.type
_entity_poly.pdbx_seq_one_letter_code
_entity_poly.pdbx_strand_id
1 'polypeptide(L)'
;MTARQGARALARTTAALGLTVAALTGTAAPAGAAPQPMGRCTTSSGAVLAVDFSHWGGPIYRSCGTTPTTGYELLNQGGWATTGTGHDGPAFICRIGYSGHQGGKQYPTPQQDDCVLTPPASAYWSYWHADPGQSTWTYSQLGAMLYKPKPGSVDLWIFGGTDIEGTQGRPTVTPDQLRAKNTRPTGGGEPVPENTRTAAPLPPGVDTGPAPENPPPSDPTLPPTRTPSPSATTSPTASKIPSTSPSTSPSKSVVPTPSPTSSAPAAASGPEVVDAAPAAPAAHDAGSYVPAVVTGVLGLLIGAAAVFAAKRRRRTE
;
A
#
# COMPACT_ATOMS: atom_id res chain seq x y z
N MET A 1 31.70 -71.67 -5.88
CA MET A 1 31.47 -70.63 -4.87
C MET A 1 31.14 -69.31 -5.55
N THR A 2 29.94 -69.10 -6.11
CA THR A 2 29.56 -67.83 -6.77
C THR A 2 28.05 -67.76 -7.01
N ALA A 3 27.24 -68.04 -5.98
CA ALA A 3 25.77 -67.94 -6.09
C ALA A 3 25.11 -67.43 -4.80
N ARG A 4 25.83 -66.60 -4.02
CA ARG A 4 25.29 -65.98 -2.79
C ARG A 4 25.50 -64.46 -2.72
N GLN A 5 26.00 -63.83 -3.78
CA GLN A 5 26.33 -62.40 -3.79
C GLN A 5 25.26 -61.50 -4.43
N GLY A 6 24.24 -62.04 -5.11
CA GLY A 6 23.22 -61.22 -5.79
C GLY A 6 22.01 -60.81 -4.92
N ALA A 7 21.76 -61.45 -3.78
CA ALA A 7 20.52 -61.27 -3.02
C ALA A 7 20.58 -60.21 -1.91
N ARG A 8 21.75 -59.60 -1.66
CA ARG A 8 21.93 -58.58 -0.60
C ARG A 8 22.02 -57.14 -1.12
N ALA A 9 21.91 -56.93 -2.43
CA ALA A 9 22.05 -55.59 -3.04
C ALA A 9 20.71 -54.88 -3.33
N LEU A 10 19.55 -55.53 -3.14
CA LEU A 10 18.23 -54.96 -3.49
C LEU A 10 17.27 -54.76 -2.32
N ALA A 11 17.72 -54.98 -1.08
CA ALA A 11 16.92 -54.79 0.13
C ALA A 11 17.30 -53.55 0.95
N ARG A 12 18.06 -52.61 0.35
CA ARG A 12 18.51 -51.37 1.03
C ARG A 12 18.18 -50.07 0.29
N THR A 13 17.24 -50.09 -0.65
CA THR A 13 16.82 -48.90 -1.40
C THR A 13 15.31 -48.62 -1.37
N THR A 14 14.59 -49.14 -0.38
CA THR A 14 13.14 -48.88 -0.21
C THR A 14 12.75 -48.42 1.19
N ALA A 15 13.70 -47.94 1.99
CA ALA A 15 13.44 -47.35 3.32
C ALA A 15 13.95 -45.90 3.47
N ALA A 16 14.24 -45.21 2.36
CA ALA A 16 14.72 -43.82 2.38
C ALA A 16 13.82 -42.83 1.63
N LEU A 17 12.63 -43.25 1.18
CA LEU A 17 11.66 -42.40 0.45
C LEU A 17 10.34 -42.17 1.21
N GLY A 18 10.25 -42.63 2.46
CA GLY A 18 9.01 -42.57 3.25
C GLY A 18 8.95 -41.49 4.32
N LEU A 19 10.02 -40.69 4.53
CA LEU A 19 10.12 -39.76 5.66
C LEU A 19 10.44 -38.30 5.27
N THR A 20 10.17 -37.89 4.03
CA THR A 20 10.45 -36.52 3.56
C THR A 20 9.24 -35.80 2.95
N VAL A 21 8.01 -36.12 3.38
CA VAL A 21 6.80 -35.41 2.91
C VAL A 21 6.08 -34.63 4.02
N ALA A 22 6.40 -34.85 5.30
CA ALA A 22 5.72 -34.17 6.41
C ALA A 22 6.32 -32.79 6.79
N ALA A 23 7.38 -32.32 6.11
CA ALA A 23 8.07 -31.08 6.48
C ALA A 23 7.82 -29.88 5.55
N LEU A 24 7.01 -30.02 4.48
CA LEU A 24 6.76 -28.93 3.52
C LEU A 24 5.35 -28.30 3.60
N THR A 25 4.49 -28.70 4.54
CA THR A 25 3.17 -28.07 4.71
C THR A 25 3.19 -26.88 5.68
N GLY A 26 4.35 -26.53 6.23
CA GLY A 26 4.54 -25.26 6.90
C GLY A 26 4.64 -24.13 5.89
N THR A 27 3.55 -23.81 5.19
CA THR A 27 3.44 -22.48 4.57
C THR A 27 3.41 -21.51 5.74
N ALA A 28 4.56 -20.92 6.08
CA ALA A 28 4.58 -19.69 6.85
C ALA A 28 3.62 -18.75 6.12
N ALA A 29 2.47 -18.46 6.72
CA ALA A 29 1.57 -17.44 6.19
C ALA A 29 2.45 -16.21 5.92
N PRO A 30 2.35 -15.57 4.75
CA PRO A 30 3.11 -14.36 4.52
C PRO A 30 2.78 -13.44 5.69
N ALA A 31 3.81 -13.04 6.45
CA ALA A 31 3.63 -12.08 7.53
C ALA A 31 3.00 -10.85 6.87
N GLY A 32 1.69 -10.66 7.12
CA GLY A 32 0.99 -9.46 6.71
C GLY A 32 1.75 -8.29 7.31
N ALA A 33 2.03 -7.27 6.51
CA ALA A 33 2.54 -6.04 7.10
C ALA A 33 1.49 -5.53 8.09
N ALA A 34 1.92 -4.99 9.22
CA ALA A 34 1.02 -4.34 10.15
C ALA A 34 1.08 -2.83 9.92
N PRO A 35 -0.04 -2.09 10.02
CA PRO A 35 -0.01 -0.64 9.96
C PRO A 35 0.97 -0.08 10.98
N GLN A 36 1.87 0.79 10.53
CA GLN A 36 2.80 1.43 11.44
C GLN A 36 2.06 2.53 12.22
N PRO A 37 2.26 2.63 13.56
CA PRO A 37 1.54 3.61 14.37
C PRO A 37 1.70 5.02 13.82
N MET A 38 0.61 5.80 13.82
CA MET A 38 0.59 7.19 13.36
C MET A 38 1.66 8.06 14.02
N GLY A 39 2.01 7.74 15.28
CA GLY A 39 3.09 8.39 16.03
C GLY A 39 4.45 8.38 15.34
N ARG A 40 4.71 7.41 14.44
CA ARG A 40 5.97 7.28 13.70
C ARG A 40 6.14 8.33 12.60
N CYS A 41 5.03 8.81 12.05
CA CYS A 41 5.06 9.86 11.04
C CYS A 41 5.20 11.22 11.72
N THR A 42 5.94 12.11 11.08
CA THR A 42 6.09 13.50 11.50
C THR A 42 5.67 14.42 10.38
N THR A 43 5.69 15.72 10.65
CA THR A 43 5.49 16.74 9.62
C THR A 43 6.54 16.71 8.50
N SER A 44 7.64 15.96 8.66
CA SER A 44 8.76 15.91 7.71
C SER A 44 9.35 14.51 7.48
N SER A 45 8.72 13.44 7.98
CA SER A 45 9.23 12.07 7.85
C SER A 45 8.11 11.05 7.71
N GLY A 46 8.32 10.06 6.84
CA GLY A 46 7.30 9.08 6.47
C GLY A 46 6.19 9.71 5.63
N ALA A 47 5.19 8.94 5.26
CA ALA A 47 3.98 9.43 4.61
C ALA A 47 2.78 8.87 5.35
N VAL A 48 1.76 9.70 5.56
CA VAL A 48 0.49 9.21 6.11
C VAL A 48 -0.30 8.59 4.98
N LEU A 49 -0.74 7.36 5.19
CA LEU A 49 -1.68 6.68 4.31
C LEU A 49 -3.05 6.65 4.95
N ALA A 50 -4.09 6.96 4.19
CA ALA A 50 -5.46 6.80 4.59
C ALA A 50 -6.29 6.06 3.53
N VAL A 51 -7.25 5.27 4.00
CA VAL A 51 -8.22 4.56 3.16
C VAL A 51 -9.61 4.81 3.72
N ASP A 52 -10.49 5.35 2.87
CA ASP A 52 -11.86 5.71 3.20
C ASP A 52 -12.82 4.56 2.90
N PHE A 53 -13.41 3.97 3.94
CA PHE A 53 -14.45 2.95 3.83
C PHE A 53 -15.87 3.51 4.00
N SER A 54 -16.05 4.84 4.02
CA SER A 54 -17.34 5.50 4.24
C SER A 54 -18.39 5.16 3.18
N HIS A 55 -17.97 4.82 1.96
CA HIS A 55 -18.87 4.28 0.92
C HIS A 55 -19.66 3.05 1.42
N TRP A 56 -19.06 2.23 2.29
CA TRP A 56 -19.69 1.05 2.91
C TRP A 56 -20.08 1.30 4.38
N GLY A 57 -20.19 2.56 4.80
CA GLY A 57 -20.56 2.95 6.16
C GLY A 57 -19.44 2.80 7.20
N GLY A 58 -18.19 2.60 6.77
CA GLY A 58 -17.02 2.53 7.63
C GLY A 58 -16.36 3.88 7.90
N PRO A 59 -15.35 3.94 8.78
CA PRO A 59 -14.54 5.14 8.98
C PRO A 59 -13.44 5.27 7.91
N ILE A 60 -12.69 6.36 7.97
CA ILE A 60 -11.39 6.50 7.32
C ILE A 60 -10.34 5.92 8.28
N TYR A 61 -9.64 4.88 7.85
CA TYR A 61 -8.47 4.39 8.58
C TYR A 61 -7.21 5.06 8.07
N ARG A 62 -6.32 5.45 8.97
CA ARG A 62 -4.99 5.96 8.60
C ARG A 62 -3.85 5.32 9.37
N SER A 63 -2.69 5.24 8.75
CA SER A 63 -1.45 4.81 9.43
C SER A 63 -0.26 5.59 8.91
N CYS A 64 0.87 5.43 9.61
CA CYS A 64 2.14 5.84 9.06
C CYS A 64 2.66 4.79 8.08
N GLY A 65 3.43 5.25 7.09
CA GLY A 65 4.31 4.42 6.27
C GLY A 65 5.66 5.08 6.04
N THR A 66 6.55 4.40 5.34
CA THR A 66 7.93 4.84 5.13
C THR A 66 8.11 5.54 3.78
N THR A 67 9.21 6.27 3.64
CA THR A 67 9.61 6.95 2.40
C THR A 67 11.11 6.80 2.22
N PRO A 68 11.66 6.64 1.00
CA PRO A 68 10.95 6.64 -0.29
C PRO A 68 10.16 5.35 -0.55
N THR A 69 9.03 5.48 -1.25
CA THR A 69 8.16 4.36 -1.63
C THR A 69 7.22 4.79 -2.78
N THR A 70 6.31 3.91 -3.19
CA THR A 70 5.19 4.25 -4.10
C THR A 70 3.85 4.23 -3.36
N GLY A 71 2.78 4.79 -3.92
CA GLY A 71 1.44 4.72 -3.31
C GLY A 71 0.96 3.27 -3.09
N TYR A 72 1.29 2.36 -4.01
CA TYR A 72 1.00 0.93 -3.89
C TYR A 72 1.79 0.26 -2.76
N GLU A 73 3.10 0.52 -2.69
CA GLU A 73 3.93 -0.01 -1.61
C GLU A 73 3.53 0.57 -0.26
N LEU A 74 3.12 1.83 -0.21
CA LEU A 74 2.61 2.48 0.98
C LEU A 74 1.36 1.76 1.53
N LEU A 75 0.41 1.38 0.65
CA LEU A 75 -0.74 0.53 1.01
C LEU A 75 -0.29 -0.80 1.64
N ASN A 76 0.65 -1.47 0.99
CA ASN A 76 1.12 -2.76 1.45
C ASN A 76 1.91 -2.67 2.77
N GLN A 77 2.78 -1.68 2.95
CA GLN A 77 3.51 -1.44 4.20
C GLN A 77 2.55 -1.14 5.35
N GLY A 78 1.48 -0.43 5.04
CA GLY A 78 0.43 -0.09 5.97
C GLY A 78 -0.48 -1.25 6.38
N GLY A 79 -0.27 -2.45 5.85
CA GLY A 79 -1.07 -3.62 6.19
C GLY A 79 -2.45 -3.67 5.53
N TRP A 80 -2.64 -2.91 4.46
CA TRP A 80 -3.80 -3.05 3.58
C TRP A 80 -3.58 -4.18 2.60
N ALA A 81 -4.60 -5.04 2.46
CA ALA A 81 -4.64 -6.07 1.44
C ALA A 81 -5.21 -5.47 0.16
N THR A 82 -4.45 -5.53 -0.94
CA THR A 82 -4.89 -5.05 -2.25
C THR A 82 -5.15 -6.21 -3.22
N THR A 83 -6.19 -6.09 -4.03
CA THR A 83 -6.46 -7.02 -5.15
C THR A 83 -6.52 -6.23 -6.44
N GLY A 84 -5.73 -6.66 -7.44
CA GLY A 84 -5.70 -6.07 -8.77
C GLY A 84 -6.87 -6.49 -9.65
N THR A 85 -6.92 -6.00 -10.89
CA THR A 85 -7.83 -6.53 -11.92
C THR A 85 -7.19 -7.73 -12.62
N GLY A 86 -8.01 -8.56 -13.29
CA GLY A 86 -7.53 -9.63 -14.15
C GLY A 86 -6.77 -9.11 -15.37
N HIS A 87 -7.23 -7.99 -15.94
CA HIS A 87 -6.64 -7.37 -17.13
C HIS A 87 -5.32 -6.64 -16.84
N ASP A 88 -5.28 -5.80 -15.80
CA ASP A 88 -4.15 -4.89 -15.51
C ASP A 88 -3.25 -5.42 -14.39
N GLY A 89 -3.64 -6.52 -13.75
CA GLY A 89 -2.95 -7.07 -12.59
C GLY A 89 -2.93 -6.09 -11.42
N PRO A 90 -1.88 -6.10 -10.58
CA PRO A 90 -1.79 -5.24 -9.39
C PRO A 90 -1.61 -3.76 -9.72
N ALA A 91 -1.35 -3.40 -10.99
CA ALA A 91 -1.19 -2.01 -11.40
C ALA A 91 -2.48 -1.20 -11.26
N PHE A 92 -3.65 -1.87 -11.40
CA PHE A 92 -4.95 -1.28 -11.13
C PHE A 92 -5.57 -1.91 -9.89
N ILE A 93 -5.69 -1.14 -8.80
CA ILE A 93 -6.23 -1.63 -7.54
C ILE A 93 -7.76 -1.72 -7.64
N CYS A 94 -8.26 -2.95 -7.79
CA CYS A 94 -9.69 -3.21 -7.77
C CYS A 94 -10.24 -3.19 -6.33
N ARG A 95 -9.56 -3.86 -5.39
CA ARG A 95 -10.00 -3.92 -3.99
C ARG A 95 -8.96 -3.49 -2.99
N ILE A 96 -9.44 -2.90 -1.89
CA ILE A 96 -8.66 -2.63 -0.69
C ILE A 96 -9.39 -3.21 0.51
N GLY A 97 -8.67 -3.84 1.43
CA GLY A 97 -9.17 -4.31 2.71
C GLY A 97 -8.14 -4.09 3.81
N TYR A 98 -8.59 -4.12 5.06
CA TYR A 98 -7.74 -3.93 6.23
C TYR A 98 -8.18 -4.90 7.33
N SER A 99 -7.26 -5.68 7.89
CA SER A 99 -7.61 -6.72 8.88
C SER A 99 -8.30 -6.18 10.13
N GLY A 100 -8.02 -4.94 10.52
CA GLY A 100 -8.72 -4.26 11.62
C GLY A 100 -10.15 -3.82 11.27
N HIS A 101 -10.55 -3.90 10.00
CA HIS A 101 -11.89 -3.60 9.52
C HIS A 101 -12.61 -4.86 9.04
N GLN A 102 -13.67 -5.25 9.75
CA GLN A 102 -14.53 -6.39 9.39
C GLN A 102 -13.74 -7.68 9.07
N GLY A 103 -12.68 -7.96 9.84
CA GLY A 103 -11.86 -9.16 9.67
C GLY A 103 -11.05 -9.20 8.37
N GLY A 104 -10.77 -8.05 7.75
CA GLY A 104 -9.98 -7.99 6.51
C GLY A 104 -10.80 -8.10 5.23
N LYS A 105 -12.13 -7.98 5.35
CA LYS A 105 -13.00 -7.93 4.17
C LYS A 105 -12.51 -6.85 3.20
N GLN A 106 -12.30 -7.25 1.95
CA GLN A 106 -11.91 -6.36 0.87
C GLN A 106 -13.14 -5.77 0.18
N TYR A 107 -12.96 -4.54 -0.28
CA TYR A 107 -13.99 -3.72 -0.87
C TYR A 107 -13.56 -3.12 -2.22
N PRO A 108 -14.45 -3.07 -3.23
CA PRO A 108 -15.80 -3.65 -3.28
C PRO A 108 -15.77 -5.16 -3.04
N THR A 109 -16.89 -5.79 -2.71
CA THR A 109 -16.97 -7.25 -2.51
C THR A 109 -17.03 -8.00 -3.84
N PRO A 110 -16.75 -9.32 -3.90
CA PRO A 110 -16.92 -10.10 -5.13
C PRO A 110 -18.32 -10.03 -5.73
N GLN A 111 -19.36 -9.78 -4.92
CA GLN A 111 -20.72 -9.60 -5.44
C GLN A 111 -20.98 -8.21 -6.05
N GLN A 112 -20.08 -7.24 -5.82
CA GLN A 112 -20.18 -5.87 -6.31
C GLN A 112 -19.34 -5.65 -7.58
N ASP A 113 -18.21 -6.34 -7.70
CA ASP A 113 -17.32 -6.28 -8.86
C ASP A 113 -16.53 -7.60 -8.92
N ASP A 114 -16.38 -8.19 -10.11
CA ASP A 114 -15.62 -9.44 -10.32
C ASP A 114 -14.11 -9.19 -10.42
N CYS A 115 -13.67 -7.93 -10.53
CA CYS A 115 -12.28 -7.52 -10.75
C CYS A 115 -11.63 -8.17 -11.98
N VAL A 116 -12.40 -8.43 -13.05
CA VAL A 116 -11.85 -9.00 -14.29
C VAL A 116 -11.29 -7.90 -15.17
N LEU A 117 -12.08 -6.87 -15.44
CA LEU A 117 -11.73 -5.72 -16.26
C LEU A 117 -11.47 -4.50 -15.37
N THR A 118 -10.84 -3.48 -15.93
CA THR A 118 -10.74 -2.15 -15.33
C THR A 118 -12.15 -1.61 -15.06
N PRO A 119 -12.50 -1.28 -13.80
CA PRO A 119 -13.80 -0.70 -13.47
C PRO A 119 -14.06 0.61 -14.22
N PRO A 120 -15.31 0.91 -14.59
CA PRO A 120 -15.65 2.19 -15.18
C PRO A 120 -15.39 3.34 -14.20
N ALA A 121 -15.13 4.54 -14.72
CA ALA A 121 -14.86 5.75 -13.93
C ALA A 121 -15.96 6.11 -12.90
N SER A 122 -17.15 5.51 -13.02
CA SER A 122 -18.25 5.65 -12.07
C SER A 122 -18.03 4.95 -10.72
N ALA A 123 -17.11 3.99 -10.60
CA ALA A 123 -16.87 3.26 -9.36
C ALA A 123 -15.47 2.62 -9.33
N TYR A 124 -14.47 3.35 -8.82
CA TYR A 124 -13.13 2.83 -8.60
C TYR A 124 -12.47 3.47 -7.37
N TRP A 125 -11.32 2.93 -6.97
CA TRP A 125 -10.47 3.55 -5.94
C TRP A 125 -9.69 4.72 -6.53
N SER A 126 -10.19 5.94 -6.32
CA SER A 126 -9.48 7.16 -6.70
C SER A 126 -8.37 7.48 -5.69
N TYR A 127 -7.25 7.98 -6.22
CA TYR A 127 -6.05 8.23 -5.44
C TYR A 127 -5.76 9.72 -5.34
N TRP A 128 -5.63 10.22 -4.11
CA TRP A 128 -5.44 11.62 -3.79
C TRP A 128 -4.22 11.81 -2.92
N HIS A 129 -3.48 12.89 -3.13
CA HIS A 129 -2.31 13.21 -2.31
C HIS A 129 -2.24 14.71 -2.00
N ALA A 130 -1.56 15.04 -0.93
CA ALA A 130 -1.24 16.41 -0.56
C ALA A 130 0.17 16.47 0.04
N ASP A 131 1.08 17.15 -0.66
CA ASP A 131 2.45 17.36 -0.23
C ASP A 131 2.53 18.08 1.13
N PRO A 132 3.68 18.03 1.83
CA PRO A 132 3.89 18.76 3.07
C PRO A 132 3.49 20.23 2.94
N GLY A 133 2.65 20.71 3.86
CA GLY A 133 2.18 22.10 3.89
C GLY A 133 1.04 22.46 2.94
N GLN A 134 0.60 21.55 2.05
CA GLN A 134 -0.59 21.82 1.22
C GLN A 134 -1.89 21.63 2.02
N SER A 135 -2.92 22.43 1.75
CA SER A 135 -4.22 22.30 2.42
C SER A 135 -5.30 21.70 1.52
N THR A 136 -4.97 21.37 0.28
CA THR A 136 -5.91 20.87 -0.74
C THR A 136 -5.45 19.53 -1.30
N TRP A 137 -6.40 18.68 -1.67
CA TRP A 137 -6.12 17.42 -2.36
C TRP A 137 -5.78 17.64 -3.82
N THR A 138 -4.80 16.87 -4.29
CA THR A 138 -4.48 16.69 -5.70
C THR A 138 -4.86 15.27 -6.09
N TYR A 139 -5.66 15.12 -7.15
CA TYR A 139 -5.91 13.81 -7.74
C TYR A 139 -4.65 13.31 -8.44
N SER A 140 -4.27 12.06 -8.21
CA SER A 140 -3.08 11.48 -8.81
C SER A 140 -3.33 11.15 -10.28
N GLN A 141 -2.64 11.86 -11.17
CA GLN A 141 -2.57 11.52 -12.59
C GLN A 141 -1.61 10.36 -12.87
N LEU A 142 -0.87 9.92 -11.86
CA LEU A 142 -0.01 8.75 -11.92
C LEU A 142 -0.69 7.55 -11.24
N GLY A 143 -0.51 6.36 -11.79
CA GLY A 143 -0.93 5.12 -11.14
C GLY A 143 -0.25 4.90 -9.78
N ALA A 144 -0.85 4.05 -8.94
CA ALA A 144 -0.38 3.71 -7.59
C ALA A 144 1.10 3.31 -7.53
N MET A 145 1.57 2.67 -8.60
CA MET A 145 2.92 2.14 -8.75
C MET A 145 3.97 3.20 -9.13
N LEU A 146 3.54 4.40 -9.53
CA LEU A 146 4.43 5.44 -10.08
C LEU A 146 4.55 6.67 -9.20
N TYR A 147 3.46 7.10 -8.55
CA TYR A 147 3.53 8.24 -7.63
C TYR A 147 4.43 7.92 -6.44
N LYS A 148 5.34 8.84 -6.11
CA LYS A 148 6.28 8.73 -4.99
C LYS A 148 5.95 9.77 -3.92
N PRO A 149 5.41 9.36 -2.76
CA PRO A 149 5.03 10.28 -1.69
C PRO A 149 6.27 10.99 -1.11
N LYS A 150 6.14 12.29 -0.82
CA LYS A 150 7.19 13.07 -0.17
C LYS A 150 7.17 12.83 1.35
N PRO A 151 8.32 12.86 2.04
CA PRO A 151 8.33 12.83 3.50
C PRO A 151 7.46 13.96 4.10
N GLY A 152 6.51 13.62 4.96
CA GLY A 152 5.50 14.50 5.55
C GLY A 152 4.21 14.68 4.72
N SER A 153 4.09 13.99 3.57
CA SER A 153 2.87 14.01 2.77
C SER A 153 1.75 13.20 3.41
N VAL A 154 0.55 13.37 2.86
CA VAL A 154 -0.60 12.52 3.15
C VAL A 154 -1.24 12.07 1.85
N ASP A 155 -1.60 10.81 1.83
CA ASP A 155 -2.12 10.07 0.70
C ASP A 155 -3.45 9.43 1.11
N LEU A 156 -4.43 9.44 0.23
CA LEU A 156 -5.80 9.03 0.51
C LEU A 156 -6.40 8.24 -0.66
N TRP A 157 -6.98 7.09 -0.34
CA TRP A 157 -7.76 6.25 -1.25
C TRP A 157 -9.25 6.35 -0.92
N ILE A 158 -10.08 6.64 -1.92
CA ILE A 158 -11.54 6.73 -1.77
C ILE A 158 -12.21 5.93 -2.87
N PHE A 159 -13.29 5.22 -2.56
CA PHE A 159 -14.09 4.53 -3.55
C PHE A 159 -15.30 5.34 -4.00
N GLY A 160 -15.48 5.50 -5.31
CA GLY A 160 -16.67 6.14 -5.88
C GLY A 160 -16.48 6.59 -7.32
N GLY A 161 -17.46 7.36 -7.81
CA GLY A 161 -17.40 7.98 -9.13
C GLY A 161 -16.47 9.18 -9.14
N THR A 162 -15.47 9.15 -10.01
CA THR A 162 -14.48 10.23 -10.18
C THR A 162 -14.21 10.39 -11.68
N ASP A 163 -14.03 11.62 -12.15
CA ASP A 163 -13.64 11.89 -13.54
C ASP A 163 -12.11 11.83 -13.71
N ILE A 164 -11.63 11.73 -14.95
CA ILE A 164 -10.20 11.60 -15.25
C ILE A 164 -9.36 12.78 -14.73
N GLU A 165 -9.99 13.95 -14.56
CA GLU A 165 -9.34 15.16 -14.05
C GLU A 165 -9.43 15.30 -12.51
N GLY A 166 -10.18 14.42 -11.83
CA GLY A 166 -10.42 14.53 -10.39
C GLY A 166 -11.14 15.83 -9.98
N THR A 167 -12.04 16.33 -10.83
CA THR A 167 -12.92 17.45 -10.49
C THR A 167 -14.15 16.99 -9.71
N GLN A 168 -14.60 15.75 -9.92
CA GLN A 168 -15.68 15.07 -9.23
C GLN A 168 -15.13 14.05 -8.22
N GLY A 169 -15.97 13.57 -7.29
CA GLY A 169 -15.58 12.51 -6.34
C GLY A 169 -14.51 12.93 -5.32
N ARG A 170 -14.35 14.25 -5.10
CA ARG A 170 -13.32 14.80 -4.21
C ARG A 170 -13.50 14.35 -2.76
N PRO A 171 -12.40 14.17 -2.00
CA PRO A 171 -12.48 13.92 -0.56
C PRO A 171 -13.22 15.03 0.17
N THR A 172 -14.10 14.66 1.08
CA THR A 172 -14.79 15.60 2.00
C THR A 172 -13.93 15.92 3.23
N VAL A 173 -13.08 14.98 3.64
CA VAL A 173 -12.04 15.18 4.66
C VAL A 173 -10.92 16.07 4.10
N THR A 174 -10.33 16.94 4.92
CA THR A 174 -9.18 17.77 4.51
C THR A 174 -7.86 17.03 4.73
N PRO A 175 -6.78 17.37 4.00
CA PRO A 175 -5.45 16.82 4.26
C PRO A 175 -5.02 17.00 5.72
N ASP A 176 -5.33 18.15 6.32
CA ASP A 176 -4.93 18.47 7.69
C ASP A 176 -5.62 17.63 8.76
N GLN A 177 -6.82 17.12 8.50
CA GLN A 177 -7.48 16.16 9.40
C GLN A 177 -6.73 14.83 9.43
N LEU A 178 -6.07 14.45 8.34
CA LEU A 178 -5.37 13.18 8.21
C LEU A 178 -3.88 13.26 8.57
N ARG A 179 -3.21 14.40 8.31
CA ARG A 179 -1.76 14.56 8.57
C ARG A 179 -1.33 14.23 9.99
N ALA A 180 -0.12 13.67 10.09
CA ALA A 180 0.64 13.64 11.33
C ALA A 180 0.96 15.06 11.80
N LYS A 181 0.87 15.29 13.12
CA LYS A 181 1.14 16.58 13.76
C LYS A 181 2.43 16.60 14.57
N ASN A 182 3.08 15.44 14.72
CA ASN A 182 4.30 15.30 15.50
C ASN A 182 5.48 15.94 14.76
N THR A 183 6.36 16.61 15.51
CA THR A 183 7.66 17.09 14.99
C THR A 183 8.79 16.07 15.18
N ARG A 184 8.57 15.05 16.01
CA ARG A 184 9.47 13.92 16.25
C ARG A 184 8.65 12.62 16.36
N PRO A 185 9.17 11.47 15.91
CA PRO A 185 8.47 10.19 16.07
C PRO A 185 8.17 9.87 17.54
N THR A 186 6.99 9.32 17.79
CA THR A 186 6.49 8.89 19.12
C THR A 186 5.98 7.45 19.05
N GLY A 187 5.82 6.79 20.21
CA GLY A 187 5.26 5.42 20.28
C GLY A 187 6.24 4.29 19.98
N GLY A 188 7.53 4.48 20.25
CA GLY A 188 8.58 3.46 20.08
C GLY A 188 8.62 2.44 21.22
N GLY A 189 7.69 1.50 21.23
CA GLY A 189 7.85 0.21 21.90
C GLY A 189 7.96 -0.87 20.83
N GLU A 190 9.16 -1.44 20.70
CA GLU A 190 9.56 -2.50 19.77
C GLU A 190 9.88 -2.07 18.31
N PRO A 191 11.02 -2.51 17.75
CA PRO A 191 11.30 -2.39 16.32
C PRO A 191 10.30 -3.27 15.56
N VAL A 192 9.46 -2.65 14.72
CA VAL A 192 8.73 -3.41 13.71
C VAL A 192 9.76 -3.87 12.68
N PRO A 193 9.79 -5.15 12.27
CA PRO A 193 10.69 -5.60 11.22
C PRO A 193 10.45 -4.75 9.97
N GLU A 194 11.53 -4.20 9.40
CA GLU A 194 11.47 -3.49 8.12
C GLU A 194 10.86 -4.45 7.09
N ASN A 195 9.63 -4.16 6.66
CA ASN A 195 9.01 -4.93 5.59
C ASN A 195 9.57 -4.38 4.28
N THR A 196 10.72 -4.91 3.86
CA THR A 196 11.42 -4.57 2.61
C THR A 196 10.74 -5.18 1.38
N ARG A 197 9.47 -5.58 1.48
CA ARG A 197 8.74 -6.23 0.39
C ARG A 197 8.42 -5.19 -0.69
N THR A 198 9.36 -5.05 -1.61
CA THR A 198 9.17 -4.34 -2.88
C THR A 198 8.11 -5.06 -3.70
N ALA A 199 7.21 -4.31 -4.33
CA ALA A 199 6.26 -4.89 -5.28
C ALA A 199 7.02 -5.64 -6.38
N ALA A 200 6.46 -6.74 -6.88
CA ALA A 200 7.02 -7.40 -8.05
C ALA A 200 7.07 -6.39 -9.22
N PRO A 201 8.15 -6.39 -10.04
CA PRO A 201 8.22 -5.54 -11.20
C PRO A 201 6.99 -5.72 -12.09
N LEU A 202 6.49 -4.62 -12.64
CA LEU A 202 5.36 -4.64 -13.54
C LEU A 202 5.63 -5.56 -14.75
N PRO A 203 4.65 -6.37 -15.19
CA PRO A 203 4.76 -7.10 -16.44
C PRO A 203 4.98 -6.13 -17.63
N PRO A 204 5.67 -6.55 -18.70
CA PRO A 204 5.80 -5.72 -19.89
C PRO A 204 4.41 -5.42 -20.51
N GLY A 205 4.17 -4.17 -20.89
CA GLY A 205 2.95 -3.78 -21.63
C GLY A 205 1.72 -3.44 -20.77
N VAL A 206 1.87 -3.33 -19.44
CA VAL A 206 0.80 -2.78 -18.60
C VAL A 206 0.70 -1.26 -18.79
N ASP A 207 -0.51 -0.76 -18.99
CA ASP A 207 -0.77 0.67 -19.01
C ASP A 207 -0.73 1.20 -17.57
N THR A 208 0.24 2.08 -17.29
CA THR A 208 0.41 2.70 -15.97
C THR A 208 -0.05 4.16 -15.97
N GLY A 209 -0.74 4.57 -17.02
CA GLY A 209 -0.96 5.96 -17.35
C GLY A 209 0.24 6.59 -18.07
N PRO A 210 0.14 7.88 -18.43
CA PRO A 210 1.20 8.59 -19.12
C PRO A 210 2.50 8.61 -18.30
N ALA A 211 3.63 8.43 -18.99
CA ALA A 211 4.95 8.54 -18.38
C ALA A 211 5.15 9.96 -17.81
N PRO A 212 5.79 10.12 -16.62
CA PRO A 212 6.05 11.44 -16.07
C PRO A 212 6.86 12.30 -17.05
N GLU A 213 6.40 13.52 -17.32
CA GLU A 213 7.05 14.49 -18.22
C GLU A 213 8.50 14.85 -17.78
N ASN A 214 8.85 14.55 -16.51
CA ASN A 214 10.19 14.75 -15.95
C ASN A 214 10.58 13.59 -15.01
N PRO A 215 11.21 12.52 -15.51
CA PRO A 215 11.79 11.50 -14.64
C PRO A 215 12.90 12.13 -13.78
N PRO A 216 13.00 11.80 -12.48
CA PRO A 216 14.15 12.20 -11.68
C PRO A 216 15.43 11.62 -12.31
N PRO A 217 16.55 12.36 -12.34
CA PRO A 217 17.78 11.87 -12.93
C PRO A 217 18.22 10.59 -12.23
N SER A 218 18.54 9.56 -13.02
CA SER A 218 19.15 8.32 -12.53
C SER A 218 20.48 8.67 -11.85
N ASP A 219 20.62 8.36 -10.57
CA ASP A 219 21.86 8.58 -9.81
C ASP A 219 23.04 7.88 -10.51
N PRO A 220 24.10 8.61 -10.91
CA PRO A 220 25.34 7.98 -11.30
C PRO A 220 26.17 7.64 -10.05
N THR A 221 26.59 6.38 -9.99
CA THR A 221 27.62 5.81 -9.09
C THR A 221 28.77 6.78 -8.79
N LEU A 222 28.94 7.19 -7.52
CA LEU A 222 30.18 7.77 -6.97
C LEU A 222 31.17 6.63 -6.62
N PRO A 223 32.53 6.79 -6.58
CA PRO A 223 33.31 7.92 -6.00
C PRO A 223 34.71 8.14 -6.68
N PRO A 224 35.77 8.81 -6.11
CA PRO A 224 35.90 9.56 -4.85
C PRO A 224 36.50 11.00 -4.93
N THR A 225 36.09 11.77 -3.92
CA THR A 225 36.73 12.87 -3.16
C THR A 225 38.04 13.52 -3.66
N ARG A 226 38.00 14.86 -3.84
CA ARG A 226 39.10 15.77 -3.44
C ARG A 226 38.57 17.05 -2.79
N THR A 227 39.22 17.37 -1.68
CA THR A 227 39.11 18.43 -0.65
C THR A 227 39.22 19.89 -1.19
N PRO A 228 38.78 20.93 -0.44
CA PRO A 228 38.40 22.26 -0.97
C PRO A 228 39.45 23.37 -0.74
N SER A 229 39.33 24.52 -1.44
CA SER A 229 39.79 25.86 -0.98
C SER A 229 39.50 27.00 -2.02
N PRO A 230 39.64 28.30 -1.70
CA PRO A 230 38.53 29.28 -1.73
C PRO A 230 38.83 30.53 -2.59
N SER A 231 37.89 31.50 -2.59
CA SER A 231 38.00 32.95 -2.94
C SER A 231 36.86 33.37 -3.89
N ALA A 232 36.27 34.57 -3.87
CA ALA A 232 36.25 35.72 -2.97
C ALA A 232 35.16 36.69 -3.52
N THR A 233 34.53 37.46 -2.62
CA THR A 233 34.19 38.91 -2.70
C THR A 233 33.61 39.46 -4.01
N THR A 234 32.41 40.06 -4.05
CA THR A 234 32.17 41.50 -3.70
C THR A 234 30.68 41.82 -3.52
N SER A 235 30.36 42.62 -2.49
CA SER A 235 29.20 43.53 -2.44
C SER A 235 29.49 44.82 -3.23
N PRO A 236 28.47 45.62 -3.58
CA PRO A 236 28.29 46.87 -2.82
C PRO A 236 26.82 47.28 -2.55
N THR A 237 26.73 48.35 -1.76
CA THR A 237 25.61 48.83 -0.93
C THR A 237 25.09 50.20 -1.40
N ALA A 238 23.78 50.42 -1.17
CA ALA A 238 23.04 51.67 -0.86
C ALA A 238 22.78 52.80 -1.88
N SER A 239 21.50 53.21 -1.96
CA SER A 239 20.92 54.53 -1.57
C SER A 239 19.49 54.68 -2.15
N LYS A 240 18.53 55.53 -1.76
CA LYS A 240 17.98 56.15 -0.52
C LYS A 240 17.02 57.29 -0.99
N ILE A 241 15.67 57.14 -0.86
CA ILE A 241 14.62 58.15 -0.49
C ILE A 241 14.39 59.37 -1.48
N PRO A 242 13.28 60.18 -1.52
CA PRO A 242 12.04 60.36 -0.69
C PRO A 242 10.69 60.19 -1.46
N SER A 243 9.52 59.93 -0.85
CA SER A 243 8.68 60.62 0.17
C SER A 243 7.79 61.75 -0.38
N THR A 244 6.47 61.52 -0.46
CA THR A 244 5.41 62.52 -0.20
C THR A 244 4.08 61.86 0.15
N SER A 245 3.47 62.35 1.23
CA SER A 245 2.08 62.16 1.66
C SER A 245 1.34 63.49 1.37
N PRO A 246 -0.02 63.56 1.35
CA PRO A 246 -0.72 63.78 2.62
C PRO A 246 -2.09 63.10 2.79
N SER A 247 -2.35 62.87 4.08
CA SER A 247 -3.58 62.70 4.87
C SER A 247 -4.90 63.28 4.33
N THR A 248 -6.01 62.56 4.54
CA THR A 248 -7.21 63.09 5.25
C THR A 248 -8.07 61.94 5.83
N SER A 249 -8.48 62.11 7.09
CA SER A 249 -9.55 61.41 7.83
C SER A 249 -10.52 62.51 8.31
N PRO A 250 -11.83 62.27 8.56
CA PRO A 250 -12.23 61.66 9.84
C PRO A 250 -13.53 60.80 9.86
N SER A 251 -13.49 59.79 10.74
CA SER A 251 -14.50 59.37 11.74
C SER A 251 -15.97 59.11 11.35
N LYS A 252 -16.48 57.91 11.70
CA LYS A 252 -17.59 57.75 12.66
C LYS A 252 -17.78 56.29 13.13
N SER A 253 -18.11 56.20 14.41
CA SER A 253 -18.27 55.03 15.27
C SER A 253 -19.71 54.50 15.20
N VAL A 254 -19.91 53.17 15.14
CA VAL A 254 -21.11 52.49 15.68
C VAL A 254 -20.72 51.09 16.18
N VAL A 255 -20.90 50.88 17.48
CA VAL A 255 -20.92 49.59 18.18
C VAL A 255 -22.34 49.02 18.11
N PRO A 256 -22.51 47.69 18.03
CA PRO A 256 -23.59 47.10 18.82
C PRO A 256 -23.14 45.93 19.71
N THR A 257 -23.78 45.96 20.87
CA THR A 257 -23.87 45.06 22.03
C THR A 257 -24.02 43.56 21.70
N PRO A 258 -23.49 42.64 22.54
CA PRO A 258 -23.62 41.20 22.34
C PRO A 258 -25.00 40.67 22.79
N SER A 259 -25.63 39.86 21.93
CA SER A 259 -26.75 38.98 22.30
C SER A 259 -26.26 37.53 22.38
N PRO A 260 -26.72 36.71 23.34
CA PRO A 260 -26.21 35.37 23.54
C PRO A 260 -26.87 34.40 22.56
N THR A 261 -26.21 34.13 21.44
CA THR A 261 -26.59 32.99 20.59
C THR A 261 -25.79 31.79 21.04
N SER A 262 -26.51 30.86 21.69
CA SER A 262 -26.05 29.53 22.05
C SER A 262 -25.40 28.85 20.84
N SER A 263 -24.07 28.90 20.78
CA SER A 263 -23.28 28.21 19.76
C SER A 263 -23.08 26.79 20.24
N ALA A 264 -24.07 25.94 19.99
CA ALA A 264 -23.85 24.51 19.94
C ALA A 264 -22.81 24.26 18.81
N PRO A 265 -21.75 23.46 19.03
CA PRO A 265 -20.85 23.11 17.95
C PRO A 265 -21.65 22.37 16.87
N ALA A 266 -21.64 22.88 15.64
CA ALA A 266 -22.06 22.09 14.49
C ALA A 266 -21.13 20.87 14.43
N ALA A 267 -21.66 19.70 14.76
CA ALA A 267 -20.95 18.44 14.59
C ALA A 267 -20.54 18.35 13.11
N ALA A 268 -19.23 18.30 12.85
CA ALA A 268 -18.73 18.10 11.50
C ALA A 268 -19.21 16.73 11.03
N SER A 269 -20.16 16.71 10.08
CA SER A 269 -20.80 15.51 9.50
C SER A 269 -19.87 14.73 8.56
N GLY A 270 -18.58 14.64 8.88
CA GLY A 270 -17.59 13.89 8.11
C GLY A 270 -17.46 12.44 8.60
N PRO A 271 -16.92 11.54 7.78
CA PRO A 271 -16.58 10.20 8.24
C PRO A 271 -15.56 10.28 9.39
N GLU A 272 -15.71 9.41 10.37
CA GLU A 272 -14.78 9.30 11.50
C GLU A 272 -13.38 8.92 10.99
N VAL A 273 -12.34 9.54 11.54
CA VAL A 273 -10.93 9.21 11.24
C VAL A 273 -10.38 8.38 12.39
N VAL A 274 -9.87 7.19 12.07
CA VAL A 274 -9.36 6.22 13.04
C VAL A 274 -7.92 5.85 12.70
N ASP A 275 -7.05 5.87 13.71
CA ASP A 275 -5.68 5.37 13.55
C ASP A 275 -5.72 3.83 13.48
N ALA A 276 -5.23 3.27 12.37
CA ALA A 276 -5.15 1.84 12.15
C ALA A 276 -4.16 1.20 13.13
N ALA A 277 -4.63 0.19 13.86
CA ALA A 277 -3.81 -0.61 14.75
C ALA A 277 -3.24 -1.86 14.04
N PRO A 278 -2.10 -2.41 14.48
CA PRO A 278 -1.72 -3.77 14.13
C PRO A 278 -2.86 -4.74 14.42
N ALA A 279 -3.40 -5.34 13.37
CA ALA A 279 -4.43 -6.37 13.48
C ALA A 279 -3.87 -7.67 12.91
N ALA A 280 -4.15 -8.79 13.57
CA ALA A 280 -3.73 -10.11 13.10
C ALA A 280 -4.14 -10.29 11.63
N PRO A 281 -3.30 -10.93 10.80
CA PRO A 281 -3.64 -11.14 9.39
C PRO A 281 -5.01 -11.81 9.29
N ALA A 282 -5.83 -11.31 8.37
CA ALA A 282 -7.13 -11.90 8.10
C ALA A 282 -6.97 -13.39 7.85
N ALA A 283 -7.83 -14.22 8.46
CA ALA A 283 -7.88 -15.63 8.11
C ALA A 283 -8.19 -15.70 6.61
N HIS A 284 -7.24 -16.21 5.82
CA HIS A 284 -7.53 -16.48 4.43
C HIS A 284 -8.65 -17.52 4.40
N ASP A 285 -9.76 -17.21 3.73
CA ASP A 285 -10.62 -18.25 3.17
C ASP A 285 -9.72 -18.98 2.19
N ALA A 286 -9.16 -20.08 2.67
CA ALA A 286 -8.46 -20.99 1.81
C ALA A 286 -9.49 -21.54 0.85
N GLY A 287 -9.60 -20.90 -0.32
CA GLY A 287 -10.45 -21.37 -1.40
C GLY A 287 -10.30 -22.88 -1.53
N SER A 288 -11.44 -23.57 -1.63
CA SER A 288 -11.57 -25.02 -1.58
C SER A 288 -10.33 -25.76 -2.07
N TYR A 289 -9.61 -26.44 -1.16
CA TYR A 289 -8.46 -27.29 -1.52
C TYR A 289 -8.86 -28.57 -2.26
N VAL A 290 -10.16 -28.78 -2.49
CA VAL A 290 -10.69 -29.96 -3.18
C VAL A 290 -10.02 -30.19 -4.54
N PRO A 291 -9.76 -29.20 -5.41
CA PRO A 291 -9.07 -29.43 -6.67
C PRO A 291 -7.62 -29.91 -6.49
N ALA A 292 -6.91 -29.42 -5.47
CA ALA A 292 -5.53 -29.83 -5.16
C ALA A 292 -5.48 -31.26 -4.58
N VAL A 293 -6.46 -31.61 -3.74
CA VAL A 293 -6.62 -32.98 -3.21
C VAL A 293 -7.00 -33.95 -4.32
N VAL A 294 -7.94 -33.57 -5.19
CA VAL A 294 -8.37 -34.39 -6.34
C VAL A 294 -7.22 -34.65 -7.30
N THR A 295 -6.42 -33.63 -7.63
CA THR A 295 -5.23 -33.79 -8.49
C THR A 295 -4.16 -34.66 -7.82
N GLY A 296 -3.92 -34.50 -6.52
CA GLY A 296 -3.00 -35.36 -5.76
C GLY A 296 -3.43 -36.82 -5.74
N VAL A 297 -4.71 -37.10 -5.49
CA VAL A 297 -5.27 -38.47 -5.51
C VAL A 297 -5.18 -39.08 -6.91
N LEU A 298 -5.50 -38.31 -7.95
CA LEU A 298 -5.41 -38.79 -9.33
C LEU A 298 -3.96 -39.14 -9.72
N GLY A 299 -2.99 -38.32 -9.33
CA GLY A 299 -1.57 -38.59 -9.53
C GLY A 299 -1.11 -39.89 -8.86
N LEU A 300 -1.55 -40.15 -7.63
CA LEU A 300 -1.25 -41.39 -6.91
C LEU A 300 -1.86 -42.62 -7.60
N LEU A 301 -3.10 -42.54 -8.08
CA LEU A 301 -3.76 -43.64 -8.78
C LEU A 301 -3.05 -43.98 -10.09
N ILE A 302 -2.66 -42.96 -10.87
CA ILE A 302 -1.90 -43.15 -12.12
C ILE A 302 -0.53 -43.79 -11.82
N GLY A 303 0.18 -43.29 -10.80
CA GLY A 303 1.46 -43.86 -10.36
C GLY A 303 1.32 -45.33 -9.94
N ALA A 304 0.31 -45.66 -9.14
CA ALA A 304 0.04 -47.03 -8.71
C ALA A 304 -0.29 -47.97 -9.89
N ALA A 305 -1.09 -47.50 -10.85
CA ALA A 305 -1.43 -48.25 -12.06
C ALA A 305 -0.19 -48.53 -12.93
N ALA A 306 0.70 -47.54 -13.10
CA ALA A 306 1.94 -47.71 -13.84
C ALA A 306 2.87 -48.76 -13.18
N VAL A 307 3.01 -48.72 -11.85
CA VAL A 307 3.79 -49.70 -11.09
C VAL A 307 3.18 -51.10 -11.20
N PHE A 308 1.86 -51.22 -11.11
CA PHE A 308 1.16 -52.50 -11.26
C PHE A 308 1.34 -53.11 -12.66
N ALA A 309 1.21 -52.29 -13.71
CA ALA A 309 1.42 -52.73 -15.09
C ALA A 309 2.87 -53.20 -15.34
N ALA A 310 3.85 -52.45 -14.82
CA ALA A 310 5.27 -52.83 -14.91
C ALA A 310 5.56 -54.15 -14.17
N LYS A 311 4.97 -54.33 -12.98
CA LYS A 311 5.12 -55.58 -12.20
C LYS A 311 4.45 -56.77 -12.88
N ARG A 312 3.34 -56.56 -13.59
CA ARG A 312 2.65 -57.61 -14.35
C ARG A 312 3.46 -58.04 -15.57
N ARG A 313 4.04 -57.10 -16.33
CA ARG A 313 4.90 -57.42 -17.49
C ARG A 313 6.11 -58.28 -17.09
N ARG A 314 6.77 -57.95 -15.98
CA ARG A 314 7.90 -58.73 -15.44
C ARG A 314 7.56 -60.13 -14.93
N ARG A 315 6.28 -60.49 -14.80
CA ARG A 315 5.84 -61.84 -14.37
C ARG A 315 5.41 -62.72 -15.54
N THR A 316 5.26 -62.14 -16.73
CA THR A 316 4.84 -62.83 -17.96
C THR A 316 5.98 -63.05 -18.95
N GLU A 317 7.16 -62.49 -18.67
CA GLU A 317 8.45 -62.81 -19.29
C GLU A 317 9.23 -63.78 -18.38
#